data_AF-A0A7W7MMM9-F1
#
_entry.id   AF-A0A7W7MMM9-F1
#
_cell.length_a   1.000
_cell.length_b   1.000
_cell.length_c   1.000
_cell.angle_alpha   90.00
_cell.angle_beta   90.00
_cell.angle_gamma   90.00
#
_symmetry.space_group_name_H-M   'P 1'
#
loop_
_entity.id
_entity.type
_entity.pdbx_description
1 polymer ?
#
loop_
_entity_poly.entity_id
_entity_poly.type
_entity_poly.pdbx_seq_one_letter_code
_entity_poly.pdbx_strand_id
1 'polypeptide(L)'
;MTNQWRHLPAPARPIAAAVDAAVTAARAHDIEALATAVDELAAQDRAQASLILGTTVRLLLEATHQDGLDGDDVREVLEQCVRTSAQWHPEVDPHVVLILLAGSLGVHDDEEPPPKPDAQALHSALLIAHLLGPRPLPEFLTLALGEIEHTQLND
;
A
#
# COMPACT_ATOMS: atom_id res chain seq x y z
N MET A 1 -5.78 -9.14 18.90
CA MET A 1 -4.37 -8.78 18.65
C MET A 1 -3.60 -10.02 18.24
N THR A 2 -3.42 -10.20 16.94
CA THR A 2 -2.62 -11.27 16.35
C THR A 2 -1.17 -11.17 16.85
N ASN A 3 -0.59 -12.31 17.27
CA ASN A 3 0.78 -12.42 17.75
C ASN A 3 1.83 -11.97 16.70
N GLN A 4 1.40 -11.88 15.45
CA GLN A 4 2.19 -11.65 14.24
C GLN A 4 2.95 -10.32 14.19
N TRP A 5 2.45 -9.25 14.81
CA TRP A 5 3.06 -7.91 14.72
C TRP A 5 3.81 -7.50 15.98
N ARG A 6 3.99 -8.40 16.95
CA ARG A 6 4.58 -8.04 18.25
C ARG A 6 6.04 -7.60 18.15
N HIS A 7 6.75 -8.01 17.10
CA HIS A 7 8.12 -7.58 16.82
C HIS A 7 8.22 -6.14 16.31
N LEU A 8 7.13 -5.55 15.81
CA LEU A 8 7.12 -4.18 15.31
C LEU A 8 7.04 -3.16 16.46
N PRO A 9 7.50 -1.91 16.24
CA PRO A 9 7.27 -0.80 17.16
C PRO A 9 5.77 -0.59 17.42
N ALA A 10 5.40 -0.26 18.66
CA ALA A 10 3.98 -0.19 19.07
C ALA A 10 3.08 0.69 18.18
N PRO A 11 3.52 1.89 17.71
CA PRO A 11 2.70 2.73 16.82
C PRO A 11 2.47 2.12 15.43
N ALA A 12 3.38 1.27 14.94
CA ALA A 12 3.27 0.66 13.61
C ALA A 12 2.36 -0.58 13.58
N ARG A 13 2.16 -1.25 14.74
CA ARG A 13 1.33 -2.46 14.85
C ARG A 13 -0.12 -2.30 14.37
N PRO A 14 -0.88 -1.27 14.78
CA PRO A 14 -2.27 -1.12 14.33
C PRO A 14 -2.34 -0.84 12.82
N ILE A 15 -1.40 -0.06 12.27
CA ILE A 15 -1.30 0.18 10.82
C ILE A 15 -1.02 -1.13 10.09
N ALA A 16 0.00 -1.89 10.51
CA ALA A 16 0.34 -3.17 9.89
C ALA A 16 -0.83 -4.17 9.92
N ALA A 17 -1.58 -4.22 11.03
CA ALA A 17 -2.76 -5.07 11.14
C ALA A 17 -3.89 -4.64 10.19
N ALA A 18 -4.17 -3.34 10.09
CA ALA A 18 -5.21 -2.82 9.21
C ALA A 18 -4.85 -3.00 7.72
N VAL A 19 -3.58 -2.81 7.35
CA VAL A 19 -3.08 -3.10 5.99
C VAL A 19 -3.23 -4.58 5.65
N ASP A 20 -2.84 -5.48 6.57
CA ASP A 20 -2.97 -6.92 6.36
C ASP A 20 -4.43 -7.37 6.22
N ALA A 21 -5.34 -6.81 7.01
CA ALA A 21 -6.77 -7.04 6.87
C ALA A 21 -7.30 -6.55 5.51
N ALA A 22 -6.94 -5.33 5.10
CA ALA A 22 -7.40 -4.75 3.83
C ALA A 22 -6.85 -5.53 2.62
N VAL A 23 -5.57 -5.89 2.62
CA VAL A 23 -4.96 -6.71 1.55
C VAL A 23 -5.56 -8.11 1.51
N THR A 24 -5.84 -8.71 2.67
CA THR A 24 -6.51 -10.02 2.74
C THR A 24 -7.92 -9.96 2.16
N ALA A 25 -8.71 -8.96 2.53
CA ALA A 25 -10.05 -8.75 2.00
C ALA A 25 -10.02 -8.46 0.49
N ALA A 26 -9.08 -7.63 0.03
CA ALA A 26 -8.88 -7.35 -1.39
C ALA A 26 -8.54 -8.62 -2.19
N ARG A 27 -7.67 -9.49 -1.68
CA ARG A 27 -7.37 -10.79 -2.31
C ARG A 27 -8.56 -11.73 -2.36
N ALA A 28 -9.45 -11.66 -1.39
CA ALA A 28 -10.67 -12.45 -1.33
C ALA A 28 -11.82 -11.87 -2.17
N HIS A 29 -11.66 -10.68 -2.75
CA HIS A 29 -12.72 -9.88 -3.35
C HIS A 29 -13.93 -9.67 -2.40
N ASP A 30 -13.65 -9.56 -1.10
CA ASP A 30 -14.66 -9.34 -0.06
C ASP A 30 -14.85 -7.84 0.19
N ILE A 31 -15.89 -7.27 -0.41
CA ILE A 31 -16.17 -5.83 -0.37
C ILE A 31 -16.49 -5.35 1.05
N GLU A 32 -17.21 -6.13 1.84
CA GLU A 32 -17.63 -5.74 3.20
C GLU A 32 -16.43 -5.76 4.17
N ALA A 33 -15.62 -6.83 4.10
CA ALA A 33 -14.40 -6.91 4.88
C ALA A 33 -13.38 -5.84 4.46
N LEU A 34 -13.31 -5.52 3.17
CA LEU A 34 -12.43 -4.48 2.65
C LEU A 34 -12.87 -3.10 3.16
N ALA A 35 -14.14 -2.77 3.07
CA ALA A 35 -14.67 -1.49 3.55
C ALA A 35 -14.34 -1.29 5.05
N THR A 36 -14.57 -2.32 5.86
CA THR A 36 -14.24 -2.30 7.30
C THR A 36 -12.75 -2.06 7.54
N ALA A 37 -11.88 -2.79 6.84
CA ALA A 37 -10.43 -2.65 7.00
C ALA A 37 -9.90 -1.31 6.47
N VAL A 38 -10.52 -0.76 5.42
CA VAL A 38 -10.22 0.58 4.89
C VAL A 38 -10.59 1.65 5.91
N ASP A 39 -11.75 1.56 6.55
CA ASP A 39 -12.15 2.48 7.62
C ASP A 39 -11.17 2.44 8.80
N GLU A 40 -10.76 1.23 9.22
CA GLU A 40 -9.77 1.06 10.28
C GLU A 40 -8.40 1.65 9.91
N LEU A 41 -7.95 1.47 8.67
CA LEU A 41 -6.69 2.01 8.16
C LEU A 41 -6.75 3.53 7.99
N ALA A 42 -7.85 4.07 7.49
CA ALA A 42 -8.07 5.50 7.30
C ALA A 42 -8.14 6.28 8.63
N ALA A 43 -8.50 5.60 9.73
CA ALA A 43 -8.50 6.16 11.07
C ALA A 43 -7.11 6.23 11.74
N GLN A 44 -6.07 5.66 11.12
CA GLN A 44 -4.70 5.71 11.66
C GLN A 44 -4.04 7.08 11.43
N ASP A 45 -2.87 7.29 12.04
CA ASP A 45 -2.07 8.48 11.76
C ASP A 45 -1.72 8.56 10.27
N ARG A 46 -2.16 9.63 9.61
CA ARG A 46 -2.08 9.78 8.16
C ARG A 46 -0.64 9.76 7.68
N ALA A 47 0.25 10.50 8.32
CA ALA A 47 1.64 10.62 7.88
C ALA A 47 2.36 9.27 8.00
N GLN A 48 2.16 8.57 9.12
CA GLN A 48 2.74 7.26 9.35
C GLN A 48 2.17 6.20 8.39
N ALA A 49 0.85 6.19 8.17
CA ALA A 49 0.22 5.28 7.23
C ALA A 49 0.70 5.51 5.80
N SER A 50 0.75 6.76 5.32
CA SER A 50 1.27 7.11 3.99
C SER A 50 2.73 6.64 3.82
N LEU A 51 3.58 6.86 4.82
CA LEU A 51 4.99 6.46 4.77
C LEU A 51 5.15 4.93 4.68
N ILE A 52 4.41 4.18 5.50
CA ILE A 52 4.45 2.71 5.50
C ILE A 52 3.93 2.15 4.18
N LEU A 53 2.78 2.64 3.70
CA LEU A 53 2.16 2.20 2.45
C LEU A 53 3.07 2.50 1.25
N GLY A 54 3.58 3.73 1.15
CA GLY A 54 4.49 4.12 0.07
C GLY A 54 5.77 3.29 0.05
N THR A 55 6.40 3.10 1.22
CA THR A 55 7.61 2.27 1.34
C THR A 55 7.33 0.80 0.97
N THR A 56 6.18 0.27 1.38
CA THR A 56 5.76 -1.10 1.04
C THR A 56 5.54 -1.27 -0.47
N VAL A 57 4.88 -0.31 -1.13
CA VAL A 57 4.68 -0.31 -2.58
C VAL A 57 6.02 -0.24 -3.31
N ARG A 58 6.94 0.64 -2.89
CA ARG A 58 8.28 0.75 -3.48
C ARG A 58 9.03 -0.59 -3.42
N LEU A 59 9.08 -1.21 -2.24
CA LEU A 59 9.75 -2.51 -2.07
C LEU A 59 9.12 -3.62 -2.91
N LEU A 60 7.80 -3.60 -3.09
CA LEU A 60 7.11 -4.55 -3.96
C LEU A 60 7.43 -4.33 -5.43
N LEU A 61 7.52 -3.08 -5.88
CA LEU A 61 7.93 -2.73 -7.24
C LEU A 61 9.37 -3.20 -7.51
N GLU A 62 10.30 -2.88 -6.61
CA GLU A 62 11.72 -3.29 -6.71
C GLU A 62 11.87 -4.82 -6.70
N ALA A 63 11.11 -5.52 -5.86
CA ALA A 63 11.12 -6.98 -5.81
C ALA A 63 10.54 -7.64 -7.08
N THR A 64 9.79 -6.89 -7.88
CA THR A 64 9.19 -7.38 -9.14
C THR A 64 10.04 -7.01 -10.36
N HIS A 65 10.76 -5.87 -10.30
CA HIS A 65 11.55 -5.30 -11.39
C HIS A 65 13.03 -5.23 -11.01
N GLN A 66 13.68 -6.39 -10.87
CA GLN A 66 15.07 -6.49 -10.37
C GLN A 66 16.10 -5.85 -11.32
N ASP A 67 15.78 -5.77 -12.62
CA ASP A 67 16.64 -5.19 -13.65
C ASP A 67 16.46 -3.67 -13.82
N GLY A 68 15.57 -3.07 -13.00
CA GLY A 68 15.19 -1.67 -13.09
C GLY A 68 13.70 -1.51 -13.41
N LEU A 69 13.13 -0.40 -12.96
CA LEU A 69 11.74 -0.01 -13.20
C LEU A 69 11.72 1.18 -14.16
N ASP A 70 11.01 1.06 -15.28
CA ASP A 70 10.80 2.16 -16.22
C ASP A 70 9.34 2.67 -16.26
N GLY A 71 9.08 3.65 -17.12
CA GLY A 71 7.76 4.27 -17.24
C GLY A 71 6.70 3.38 -17.87
N ASP A 72 7.10 2.41 -18.71
CA ASP A 72 6.18 1.44 -19.30
C ASP A 72 5.82 0.36 -18.27
N ASP A 73 6.76 -0.06 -17.41
CA ASP A 73 6.49 -0.96 -16.28
C ASP A 73 5.47 -0.34 -15.31
N VAL A 74 5.64 0.94 -14.94
CA VAL A 74 4.69 1.66 -14.07
C VAL A 74 3.32 1.76 -14.71
N ARG A 75 3.25 2.01 -16.02
CA ARG A 75 1.98 2.04 -16.76
C ARG A 75 1.32 0.66 -16.75
N GLU A 76 2.07 -0.41 -16.95
CA GLU A 76 1.54 -1.77 -16.91
C GLU A 76 0.96 -2.12 -15.55
N VAL A 77 1.68 -1.82 -14.45
CA VAL A 77 1.18 -2.02 -13.08
C VAL A 77 -0.11 -1.25 -12.84
N LEU A 78 -0.17 0.03 -13.23
CA LEU A 78 -1.37 0.86 -13.10
C LEU A 78 -2.55 0.22 -13.85
N GLU A 79 -2.35 -0.09 -15.14
CA GLU A 79 -3.40 -0.64 -16.00
C GLU A 79 -3.91 -1.98 -15.47
N GLN A 80 -3.01 -2.88 -15.08
CA GLN A 80 -3.38 -4.20 -14.60
C GLN A 80 -4.10 -4.11 -13.25
N CYS A 81 -3.57 -3.35 -12.28
CA CYS A 81 -4.18 -3.16 -10.97
C CYS A 81 -5.61 -2.62 -11.07
N VAL A 82 -5.80 -1.56 -11.86
CA VAL A 82 -7.13 -0.96 -12.09
C VAL A 82 -8.05 -1.95 -12.78
N ARG A 83 -7.58 -2.59 -13.86
CA ARG A 83 -8.40 -3.53 -14.64
C ARG A 83 -8.84 -4.75 -13.84
N THR A 84 -7.97 -5.30 -12.98
CA THR A 84 -8.31 -6.44 -12.14
C THR A 84 -9.26 -6.04 -11.01
N SER A 85 -9.01 -4.87 -10.39
CA SER A 85 -9.84 -4.38 -9.28
C SER A 85 -11.25 -4.01 -9.76
N ALA A 86 -11.36 -3.34 -10.91
CA ALA A 86 -12.64 -2.90 -11.49
C ALA A 86 -13.61 -4.05 -11.81
N GLN A 87 -13.14 -5.30 -11.90
CA GLN A 87 -14.00 -6.47 -12.13
C GLN A 87 -14.91 -6.80 -10.95
N TRP A 88 -14.55 -6.38 -9.74
CA TRP A 88 -15.29 -6.69 -8.51
C TRP A 88 -15.49 -5.47 -7.61
N HIS A 89 -14.67 -4.42 -7.75
CA HIS A 89 -14.79 -3.16 -7.03
C HIS A 89 -14.86 -1.98 -8.01
N PRO A 90 -16.06 -1.58 -8.47
CA PRO A 90 -16.22 -0.58 -9.52
C PRO A 90 -15.79 0.84 -9.12
N GLU A 91 -15.60 1.10 -7.83
CA GLU A 91 -15.18 2.41 -7.32
C GLU A 91 -13.65 2.63 -7.35
N VAL A 92 -12.87 1.71 -7.94
CA VAL A 92 -11.43 1.91 -8.12
C VAL A 92 -11.18 3.12 -9.04
N ASP A 93 -10.39 4.06 -8.54
CA ASP A 93 -10.00 5.29 -9.22
C ASP A 93 -8.55 5.18 -9.75
N PRO A 94 -8.36 5.14 -11.08
CA PRO A 94 -7.03 5.09 -11.69
C PRO A 94 -6.13 6.27 -11.32
N HIS A 95 -6.71 7.46 -11.09
CA HIS A 95 -5.94 8.65 -10.74
C HIS A 95 -5.32 8.52 -9.35
N VAL A 96 -6.07 7.98 -8.39
CA VAL A 96 -5.53 7.72 -7.05
C VAL A 96 -4.41 6.67 -7.10
N VAL A 97 -4.57 5.60 -7.87
CA VAL A 97 -3.51 4.59 -8.05
C VAL A 97 -2.25 5.21 -8.66
N LEU A 98 -2.39 6.09 -9.65
CA LEU A 98 -1.27 6.81 -10.26
C LEU A 98 -0.54 7.68 -9.23
N ILE A 99 -1.27 8.46 -8.42
CA ILE A 99 -0.67 9.28 -7.35
C ILE A 99 0.12 8.41 -6.36
N LEU A 100 -0.43 7.26 -5.96
CA LEU A 100 0.24 6.35 -5.02
C LEU A 100 1.51 5.74 -5.60
N LEU A 101 1.48 5.35 -6.88
CA LEU A 101 2.67 4.86 -7.59
C LEU A 101 3.75 5.95 -7.67
N ALA A 102 3.39 7.16 -8.12
CA ALA A 102 4.31 8.28 -8.21
C ALA A 102 4.95 8.61 -6.85
N GLY A 103 4.13 8.73 -5.80
CA GLY A 103 4.60 9.02 -4.44
C GLY A 103 5.51 7.92 -3.88
N SER A 104 5.23 6.65 -4.15
CA SER A 104 6.11 5.53 -3.75
C SER A 104 7.50 5.59 -4.40
N LEU A 105 7.60 6.23 -5.56
CA LEU A 105 8.85 6.44 -6.31
C LEU A 105 9.51 7.79 -6.03
N GLY A 106 9.02 8.52 -5.03
CA GLY A 106 9.54 9.85 -4.68
C GLY A 106 9.10 10.98 -5.62
N VAL A 107 8.21 10.70 -6.58
CA VAL A 107 7.69 11.69 -7.52
C VAL A 107 6.43 12.33 -6.91
N HIS A 108 6.55 13.59 -6.52
CA HIS A 108 5.48 14.36 -5.91
C HIS A 108 5.21 15.59 -6.76
N ASP A 109 3.93 15.87 -7.01
CA ASP A 109 3.47 17.14 -7.55
C ASP A 109 2.96 17.99 -6.39
N ASP A 110 3.64 19.10 -6.09
CA ASP A 110 3.28 19.99 -4.98
C ASP A 110 1.93 20.70 -5.19
N GLU A 111 1.42 20.73 -6.43
CA GLU A 111 0.12 21.32 -6.76
C GLU A 111 -1.03 20.32 -6.64
N GLU A 112 -0.75 19.01 -6.66
CA GLU A 112 -1.77 17.96 -6.55
C GLU A 112 -2.09 17.67 -5.07
N PRO A 113 -3.34 17.86 -4.63
CA PRO A 113 -3.71 17.58 -3.25
C PRO A 113 -3.59 16.07 -2.96
N PRO A 114 -3.08 15.68 -1.79
CA PRO A 114 -2.95 14.27 -1.45
C PRO A 114 -4.34 13.62 -1.32
N PRO A 115 -4.52 12.35 -1.76
CA PRO A 115 -5.81 11.66 -1.71
C PRO A 115 -6.39 11.65 -0.30
N LYS A 116 -7.72 11.62 -0.19
CA LYS A 116 -8.39 11.47 1.12
C LYS A 116 -7.94 10.17 1.81
N PRO A 117 -7.93 10.10 3.16
CA PRO A 117 -7.41 8.93 3.88
C PRO A 117 -8.07 7.59 3.51
N ASP A 118 -9.40 7.58 3.32
CA ASP A 118 -10.19 6.45 2.85
C ASP A 118 -9.80 6.02 1.43
N ALA A 119 -9.70 6.99 0.50
CA ALA A 119 -9.24 6.74 -0.85
C ALA A 119 -7.79 6.20 -0.87
N GLN A 120 -6.88 6.78 -0.09
CA GLN A 120 -5.52 6.31 0.04
C GLN A 120 -5.47 4.87 0.56
N ALA A 121 -6.22 4.57 1.64
CA ALA A 121 -6.27 3.24 2.26
C ALA A 121 -6.79 2.18 1.28
N LEU A 122 -7.92 2.44 0.61
CA LEU A 122 -8.52 1.54 -0.37
C LEU A 122 -7.55 1.23 -1.52
N HIS A 123 -7.05 2.27 -2.18
CA HIS A 123 -6.26 2.11 -3.40
C HIS A 123 -4.86 1.54 -3.09
N SER A 124 -4.30 1.85 -1.92
CA SER A 124 -3.06 1.21 -1.47
C SER A 124 -3.26 -0.27 -1.19
N ALA A 125 -4.38 -0.67 -0.57
CA ALA A 125 -4.67 -2.09 -0.32
C ALA A 125 -4.85 -2.87 -1.63
N LEU A 126 -5.56 -2.30 -2.62
CA LEU A 126 -5.71 -2.89 -3.96
C LEU A 126 -4.36 -3.02 -4.68
N LEU A 127 -3.56 -1.95 -4.67
CA LEU A 127 -2.25 -1.92 -5.31
C LEU A 127 -1.27 -2.91 -4.66
N ILE A 128 -1.22 -2.94 -3.33
CA ILE A 128 -0.40 -3.89 -2.58
C ILE A 128 -0.88 -5.32 -2.87
N ALA A 129 -2.18 -5.60 -2.83
CA ALA A 129 -2.71 -6.93 -3.15
C ALA A 129 -2.33 -7.39 -4.56
N HIS A 130 -2.39 -6.49 -5.53
CA HIS A 130 -1.97 -6.73 -6.92
C HIS A 130 -0.48 -7.04 -7.01
N LEU A 131 0.37 -6.12 -6.53
CA LEU A 131 1.83 -6.27 -6.60
C LEU A 131 2.33 -7.47 -5.80
N LEU A 132 1.74 -7.75 -4.65
CA LEU A 132 2.20 -8.82 -3.76
C LEU A 132 2.07 -10.21 -4.41
N GLY A 133 1.12 -10.40 -5.33
CA GLY A 133 0.93 -11.69 -6.02
C GLY A 133 0.67 -12.82 -5.01
N PRO A 134 1.41 -13.94 -5.02
CA PRO A 134 1.29 -15.01 -4.02
C PRO A 134 2.16 -14.81 -2.76
N ARG A 135 2.99 -13.75 -2.71
CA ARG A 135 3.98 -13.54 -1.64
C ARG A 135 3.30 -13.16 -0.29
N PRO A 136 3.97 -13.38 0.85
CA PRO A 136 3.45 -12.99 2.15
C PRO A 136 3.68 -11.50 2.45
N LEU A 137 2.61 -10.76 2.73
CA LEU A 137 2.67 -9.34 3.11
C LEU A 137 3.55 -9.06 4.34
N PRO A 138 3.56 -9.89 5.41
CA PRO A 138 4.31 -9.59 6.62
C PRO A 138 5.81 -9.39 6.43
N GLU A 139 6.39 -10.03 5.42
CA GLU A 139 7.81 -9.86 5.06
C GLU A 139 8.06 -8.44 4.56
N PHE A 140 7.24 -7.95 3.63
CA PHE A 140 7.35 -6.61 3.06
C PHE A 140 7.04 -5.50 4.08
N LEU A 141 6.04 -5.69 4.94
CA LEU A 141 5.76 -4.72 6.02
C LEU A 141 6.91 -4.65 7.03
N THR A 142 7.53 -5.79 7.36
CA THR A 142 8.70 -5.81 8.26
C THR A 142 9.90 -5.11 7.62
N LEU A 143 10.17 -5.35 6.33
CA LEU A 143 11.23 -4.67 5.59
C LEU A 143 10.98 -3.17 5.50
N ALA A 144 9.77 -2.75 5.12
CA ALA A 144 9.40 -1.34 5.03
C ALA A 144 9.63 -0.59 6.35
N LEU A 145 9.21 -1.18 7.46
CA LEU A 145 9.41 -0.58 8.78
C LEU A 145 10.88 -0.51 9.19
N GLY A 146 11.68 -1.53 8.84
CA GLY A 146 13.13 -1.50 9.06
C GLY A 146 13.83 -0.39 8.27
N GLU A 147 13.43 -0.16 7.02
CA GLU A 147 13.99 0.93 6.21
C GLU A 147 13.58 2.32 6.72
N ILE A 148 12.33 2.48 7.15
CA ILE A 148 11.84 3.73 7.75
C ILE A 148 12.63 4.04 9.02
N GLU A 149 12.80 3.06 9.91
CA GLU A 149 13.58 3.21 11.13
C GLU A 149 15.03 3.58 10.83
N HIS A 150 15.66 2.88 9.87
CA HIS A 150 17.04 3.18 9.47
C HIS A 150 17.19 4.59 8.89
N THR A 151 16.23 5.06 8.10
CA THR A 151 16.27 6.40 7.50
C THR A 151 16.11 7.47 8.58
N GLN A 152 15.12 7.33 9.47
CA GLN A 152 14.87 8.28 10.57
C GLN A 152 16.00 8.36 11.60
N LEU A 153 16.81 7.30 11.76
CA LEU A 153 17.97 7.31 12.65
C LEU A 153 19.21 7.97 12.04
N ASN A 154 19.27 8.10 10.72
CA ASN A 154 20.42 8.60 9.99
C ASN A 154 20.21 9.99 9.35
N ASP A 155 18.99 10.53 9.42
CA ASP A 155 18.65 11.94 9.14
C ASP A 155 18.88 12.84 10.38
#